data_AF-A0A819WFW4-F1
#
_entry.id   AF-A0A819WFW4-F1
#
_cell.length_a   1.000
_cell.length_b   1.000
_cell.length_c   1.000
_cell.angle_alpha   90.00
_cell.angle_beta   90.00
_cell.angle_gamma   90.00
#
_symmetry.space_group_name_H-M   'P 1'
#
loop_
_entity.id
_entity.type
_entity.pdbx_description
1 polymer ?
#
loop_
_entity_poly.entity_id
_entity_poly.type
_entity_poly.pdbx_seq_one_letter_code
_entity_poly.pdbx_strand_id
1 'polypeptide(L)'
;VFFLNRQPLRNITSSEQLTPAFVLPPAGPTPIARILRHVLQEKRLEIQERKLLILIATDGVPTNDSGHHDIKTLEHILRNERNPINRIPVTFIACTDDEESIGYLNKWDKKISNIDVVDDYRSEREEIQKVQGKKFPFSFGDYVVKILMGAIDNWFDTLDEHRVNSNIPPDRLAHKGKKKNTCSIV
;
A
#
# COMPACT_ATOMS: atom_id res chain seq x y z
N VAL A 1 -2.39 1.95 -14.42
CA VAL A 1 -2.76 0.68 -13.76
C VAL A 1 -2.00 -0.46 -14.42
N PHE A 2 -1.17 -1.16 -13.66
CA PHE A 2 -0.44 -2.33 -14.15
C PHE A 2 -1.22 -3.58 -13.69
N PHE A 3 -1.70 -4.37 -14.65
CA PHE A 3 -2.28 -5.68 -14.37
C PHE A 3 -1.17 -6.73 -14.37
N LEU A 4 -1.37 -7.82 -13.62
CA LEU A 4 -0.33 -8.83 -13.48
C LEU A 4 -0.08 -9.63 -14.78
N ASN A 5 -1.18 -9.93 -15.50
CA ASN A 5 -1.18 -10.83 -16.66
C ASN A 5 -1.77 -10.16 -17.92
N ARG A 6 -1.79 -8.82 -17.98
CA ARG A 6 -2.37 -8.06 -19.10
C ARG A 6 -1.57 -6.78 -19.34
N GLN A 7 -1.79 -6.16 -20.50
CA GLN A 7 -1.16 -4.88 -20.82
C GLN A 7 -1.59 -3.77 -19.85
N PRO A 8 -0.69 -2.86 -19.48
CA PRO A 8 -1.00 -1.78 -18.54
C PRO A 8 -1.93 -0.77 -19.19
N LEU A 9 -2.90 -0.28 -18.41
CA LEU A 9 -3.72 0.87 -18.79
C LEU A 9 -3.07 2.16 -18.32
N ARG A 10 -2.94 3.13 -19.22
CA ARG A 10 -2.25 4.41 -19.01
C ARG A 10 -3.24 5.57 -19.09
N ASN A 11 -2.84 6.72 -18.53
CA ASN A 11 -3.60 7.98 -18.59
C ASN A 11 -5.07 7.82 -18.14
N ILE A 12 -5.26 7.07 -17.04
CA ILE A 12 -6.57 6.87 -16.42
C ILE A 12 -6.89 8.10 -15.57
N THR A 13 -8.04 8.69 -15.85
CA THR A 13 -8.57 9.90 -15.22
C THR A 13 -9.97 9.69 -14.64
N SER A 14 -10.65 8.60 -14.99
CA SER A 14 -11.92 8.20 -14.38
C SER A 14 -12.05 6.68 -14.24
N SER A 15 -12.93 6.25 -13.34
CA SER A 15 -13.20 4.83 -13.05
C SER A 15 -13.79 4.09 -14.24
N GLU A 16 -14.59 4.75 -15.06
CA GLU A 16 -15.26 4.16 -16.22
C GLU A 16 -14.26 3.63 -17.25
N GLN A 17 -13.07 4.21 -17.31
CA GLN A 17 -11.98 3.74 -18.18
C GLN A 17 -11.43 2.36 -17.77
N LEU A 18 -11.68 1.92 -16.53
CA LEU A 18 -11.26 0.62 -16.03
C LEU A 18 -12.33 -0.46 -16.23
N THR A 19 -13.60 -0.10 -16.41
CA THR A 19 -14.71 -1.06 -16.55
C THR A 19 -14.46 -2.15 -17.59
N PRO A 20 -13.93 -1.86 -18.81
CA PRO A 20 -13.67 -2.90 -19.80
C PRO A 20 -12.62 -3.93 -19.33
N ALA A 21 -11.68 -3.53 -18.47
CA ALA A 21 -10.65 -4.42 -17.96
C ALA A 21 -11.21 -5.47 -16.99
N PHE A 22 -12.36 -5.22 -16.37
CA PHE A 22 -12.99 -6.13 -15.41
C PHE A 22 -14.06 -7.04 -16.03
N VAL A 23 -14.33 -6.91 -17.34
CA VAL A 23 -15.24 -7.81 -18.06
C VAL A 23 -14.70 -9.24 -18.10
N LEU A 24 -13.38 -9.39 -18.26
CA LEU A 24 -12.71 -10.68 -18.18
C LEU A 24 -12.19 -10.91 -16.76
N PRO A 25 -12.53 -12.03 -16.10
CA PRO A 25 -12.04 -12.31 -14.76
C PRO A 25 -10.51 -12.49 -14.76
N PRO A 26 -9.82 -12.17 -13.66
CA PRO A 26 -8.38 -12.43 -13.53
C PRO A 26 -8.11 -13.93 -13.66
N ALA A 27 -6.97 -14.27 -14.27
CA ALA A 27 -6.52 -15.65 -14.46
C ALA A 27 -5.00 -15.69 -14.57
N GLY A 28 -4.42 -16.86 -14.31
CA GLY A 28 -2.97 -17.09 -14.38
C GLY A 28 -2.25 -16.89 -13.04
N PRO A 29 -0.91 -16.76 -13.06
CA PRO A 29 -0.10 -16.58 -11.85
C PRO A 29 -0.28 -15.17 -11.25
N THR A 30 0.38 -14.94 -10.11
CA THR A 30 0.37 -13.68 -9.34
C THR A 30 1.77 -13.04 -9.32
N PRO A 31 2.36 -12.63 -10.47
CA PRO A 31 3.74 -12.17 -10.62
C PRO A 31 3.99 -10.74 -10.14
N ILE A 32 3.61 -10.44 -8.88
CA ILE A 32 3.78 -9.12 -8.27
C ILE A 32 5.25 -8.68 -8.30
N ALA A 33 6.20 -9.58 -8.00
CA ALA A 33 7.62 -9.27 -8.02
C ALA A 33 8.09 -8.78 -9.40
N ARG A 34 7.77 -9.52 -10.46
CA ARG A 34 8.12 -9.16 -11.85
C ARG A 34 7.52 -7.80 -12.23
N ILE A 35 6.24 -7.60 -11.93
CA ILE A 35 5.51 -6.39 -12.30
C ILE A 35 6.02 -5.18 -11.51
N LEU A 36 6.26 -5.33 -10.20
CA LEU A 36 6.81 -4.26 -9.37
C LEU A 36 8.19 -3.84 -9.88
N ARG A 37 9.07 -4.79 -10.17
CA ARG A 37 10.39 -4.48 -10.77
C ARG A 37 10.25 -3.73 -12.08
N HIS A 38 9.33 -4.16 -12.95
CA HIS A 38 9.07 -3.48 -14.21
C HIS A 38 8.59 -2.04 -14.00
N VAL A 39 7.67 -1.79 -13.06
CA VAL A 39 7.19 -0.45 -12.71
C VAL A 39 8.32 0.43 -12.20
N LEU A 40 9.17 -0.08 -11.30
CA LEU A 40 10.32 0.66 -10.76
C LEU A 40 11.33 1.04 -11.85
N GLN A 41 11.57 0.13 -12.81
CA GLN A 41 12.44 0.39 -13.96
C GLN A 41 11.82 1.41 -14.91
N GLU A 42 10.55 1.25 -15.26
CA GLU A 42 9.84 2.15 -16.17
C GLU A 42 9.77 3.58 -15.60
N LYS A 43 9.55 3.71 -14.28
CA LYS A 43 9.37 4.99 -13.59
C LYS A 43 10.64 5.61 -13.02
N ARG A 44 11.81 5.05 -13.35
CA ARG A 44 13.08 5.42 -12.74
C ARG A 44 13.42 6.91 -12.89
N LEU A 45 13.14 7.49 -14.05
CA LEU A 45 13.40 8.92 -14.30
C LEU A 45 12.39 9.79 -13.56
N GLU A 46 11.10 9.45 -13.59
CA GLU A 46 10.05 10.20 -12.89
C GLU A 46 10.24 10.19 -11.37
N ILE A 47 10.79 9.11 -10.81
CA ILE A 47 11.10 9.01 -9.36
C ILE A 47 12.14 10.05 -8.94
N GLN A 48 13.04 10.48 -9.83
CA GLN A 48 14.02 11.53 -9.53
C GLN A 48 13.34 12.89 -9.36
N GLU A 49 12.34 13.18 -10.19
CA GLU A 49 11.62 14.44 -10.21
C GLU A 49 10.51 14.51 -9.14
N ARG A 50 9.70 13.46 -9.02
CA ARG A 50 8.56 13.38 -8.09
C ARG A 50 8.54 12.07 -7.29
N LYS A 51 7.78 12.04 -6.20
CA LYS A 51 7.54 10.80 -5.44
C LYS A 51 6.56 9.90 -6.20
N LEU A 52 6.71 8.58 -6.03
CA LEU A 52 5.85 7.56 -6.62
C LEU A 52 5.19 6.74 -5.52
N LEU A 53 3.91 6.96 -5.25
CA LEU A 53 3.12 6.05 -4.43
C LEU A 53 2.68 4.85 -5.27
N ILE A 54 2.97 3.64 -4.78
CA ILE A 54 2.54 2.39 -5.41
C ILE A 54 1.46 1.76 -4.54
N LEU A 55 0.28 1.54 -5.12
CA LEU A 55 -0.80 0.78 -4.48
C LEU A 55 -0.84 -0.61 -5.12
N ILE A 56 -0.80 -1.66 -4.29
CA ILE A 56 -0.85 -3.06 -4.74
C ILE A 56 -2.06 -3.72 -4.11
N ALA A 57 -3.12 -3.92 -4.88
CA ALA A 57 -4.27 -4.72 -4.46
C ALA A 57 -4.02 -6.20 -4.76
N THR A 58 -4.14 -7.07 -3.75
CA THR A 58 -3.89 -8.51 -3.87
C THR A 58 -4.76 -9.30 -2.89
N ASP A 59 -5.17 -10.49 -3.30
CA ASP A 59 -5.98 -11.43 -2.51
C ASP A 59 -5.21 -12.70 -2.13
N GLY A 60 -3.93 -12.79 -2.49
CA GLY A 60 -3.17 -14.02 -2.35
C GLY A 60 -1.66 -13.87 -2.40
N VAL A 61 -1.01 -15.03 -2.33
CA VAL A 61 0.44 -15.16 -2.28
C VAL A 61 1.07 -14.89 -3.67
N PRO A 62 2.12 -14.06 -3.78
CA PRO A 62 2.80 -13.83 -5.04
C PRO A 62 3.40 -15.13 -5.58
N THR A 63 3.28 -15.33 -6.89
CA THR A 63 3.89 -16.46 -7.60
C THR A 63 4.70 -15.97 -8.80
N ASN A 64 5.72 -16.73 -9.19
CA ASN A 64 6.44 -16.48 -10.43
C ASN A 64 5.61 -16.91 -11.66
N ASP A 65 6.13 -16.70 -12.87
CA ASP A 65 5.41 -17.04 -14.11
C ASP A 65 5.16 -18.56 -14.26
N SER A 66 5.84 -19.40 -13.48
CA SER A 66 5.61 -20.84 -13.39
C SER A 66 4.64 -21.25 -12.27
N GLY A 67 4.05 -20.29 -11.56
CA GLY A 67 3.07 -20.53 -10.49
C GLY A 67 3.67 -20.91 -9.12
N HIS A 68 4.99 -20.87 -8.96
CA HIS A 68 5.62 -21.15 -7.65
C HIS A 68 5.66 -19.89 -6.79
N HIS A 69 5.49 -20.06 -5.48
CA HIS A 69 5.57 -18.97 -4.49
C HIS A 69 6.86 -18.14 -4.64
N ASP A 70 6.71 -16.82 -4.73
CA ASP A 70 7.81 -15.88 -5.01
C ASP A 70 7.92 -14.74 -3.97
N ILE A 71 7.51 -15.04 -2.73
CA ILE A 71 7.54 -14.10 -1.59
C ILE A 71 8.93 -13.50 -1.38
N LYS A 72 9.99 -14.32 -1.47
CA LYS A 72 11.38 -13.88 -1.21
C LYS A 72 11.88 -12.87 -2.24
N THR A 73 11.52 -13.03 -3.51
CA THR A 73 11.89 -12.08 -4.56
C THR A 73 11.15 -10.77 -4.38
N LEU A 74 9.85 -10.82 -4.05
CA LEU A 74 9.08 -9.62 -3.73
C LEU A 74 9.69 -8.88 -2.53
N GLU A 75 10.05 -9.58 -1.46
CA GLU A 75 10.73 -8.97 -0.30
C GLU A 75 12.05 -8.30 -0.71
N HIS A 76 12.85 -8.97 -1.54
CA HIS A 76 14.13 -8.44 -2.01
C HIS A 76 13.92 -7.11 -2.77
N ILE A 77 12.93 -7.05 -3.65
CA ILE A 77 12.61 -5.83 -4.41
C ILE A 77 12.20 -4.69 -3.45
N LEU A 78 11.29 -4.99 -2.52
CA LEU A 78 10.78 -4.02 -1.55
C LEU A 78 11.88 -3.44 -0.64
N ARG A 79 12.90 -4.24 -0.31
CA ARG A 79 14.02 -3.81 0.53
C ARG A 79 15.15 -3.12 -0.23
N ASN A 80 15.48 -3.60 -1.43
CA ASN A 80 16.75 -3.27 -2.08
C ASN A 80 16.60 -2.52 -3.41
N GLU A 81 15.45 -2.64 -4.09
CA GLU A 81 15.27 -2.07 -5.43
C GLU A 81 14.44 -0.76 -5.43
N ARG A 82 13.74 -0.45 -4.33
CA ARG A 82 13.10 0.85 -4.12
C ARG A 82 14.14 1.92 -3.81
N ASN A 83 14.71 2.54 -4.85
CA ASN A 83 15.78 3.52 -4.70
C ASN A 83 15.44 4.90 -5.32
N PRO A 84 15.43 5.99 -4.54
CA PRO A 84 15.60 6.04 -3.09
C PRO A 84 14.31 5.64 -2.35
N ILE A 85 14.44 4.86 -1.27
CA ILE A 85 13.32 4.22 -0.57
C ILE A 85 12.26 5.21 -0.06
N ASN A 86 12.68 6.40 0.37
CA ASN A 86 11.81 7.45 0.90
C ASN A 86 10.98 8.18 -0.17
N ARG A 87 11.19 7.87 -1.46
CA ARG A 87 10.41 8.44 -2.57
C ARG A 87 9.43 7.45 -3.18
N ILE A 88 9.44 6.19 -2.72
CA ILE A 88 8.64 5.10 -3.27
C ILE A 88 7.87 4.37 -2.15
N PRO A 89 6.94 5.06 -1.46
CA PRO A 89 6.04 4.38 -0.52
C PRO A 89 5.18 3.34 -1.26
N VAL A 90 4.90 2.23 -0.58
CA VAL A 90 4.08 1.13 -1.11
C VAL A 90 2.98 0.81 -0.12
N THR A 91 1.72 0.85 -0.55
CA THR A 91 0.59 0.36 0.25
C THR A 91 0.07 -0.92 -0.37
N PHE A 92 -0.02 -1.99 0.41
CA PHE A 92 -0.74 -3.20 0.04
C PHE A 92 -2.20 -3.06 0.48
N ILE A 93 -3.13 -3.38 -0.41
CA ILE A 93 -4.55 -3.44 -0.11
C ILE A 93 -4.94 -4.91 -0.16
N ALA A 94 -5.13 -5.51 1.02
CA ALA A 94 -5.54 -6.90 1.13
C ALA A 94 -7.01 -7.03 0.72
N CYS A 95 -7.26 -7.85 -0.30
CA CYS A 95 -8.58 -8.07 -0.89
C CYS A 95 -9.10 -9.47 -0.58
N THR A 96 -8.81 -9.99 0.61
CA THR A 96 -9.16 -11.35 1.05
C THR A 96 -9.32 -11.39 2.56
N ASP A 97 -10.16 -12.30 3.05
CA ASP A 97 -10.27 -12.62 4.48
C ASP A 97 -9.33 -13.78 4.88
N ASP A 98 -8.55 -14.31 3.93
CA ASP A 98 -7.56 -15.37 4.18
C ASP A 98 -6.26 -14.81 4.76
N GLU A 99 -6.23 -14.70 6.09
CA GLU A 99 -5.05 -14.24 6.85
C GLU A 99 -3.77 -15.04 6.56
N GLU A 100 -3.87 -16.33 6.20
CA GLU A 100 -2.69 -17.16 5.91
C GLU A 100 -2.02 -16.69 4.62
N SER A 101 -2.83 -16.40 3.60
CA SER A 101 -2.35 -15.94 2.30
C SER A 101 -1.70 -14.56 2.35
N ILE A 102 -2.07 -13.70 3.29
CA ILE A 102 -1.52 -12.33 3.41
C ILE A 102 -0.61 -12.13 4.62
N GLY A 103 -0.48 -13.10 5.53
CA GLY A 103 0.26 -12.93 6.79
C GLY A 103 1.75 -12.60 6.63
N TYR A 104 2.32 -12.75 5.43
CA TYR A 104 3.66 -12.25 5.12
C TYR A 104 3.71 -10.71 5.00
N LEU A 105 2.63 -10.08 4.54
CA LEU A 105 2.50 -8.62 4.41
C LEU A 105 2.51 -7.97 5.79
N ASN A 106 1.71 -8.46 6.74
CA ASN A 106 1.66 -7.95 8.12
C ASN A 106 3.02 -8.04 8.84
N LYS A 107 3.86 -9.02 8.46
CA LYS A 107 5.24 -9.13 8.97
C LYS A 107 6.18 -8.12 8.33
N TRP A 108 5.93 -7.74 7.08
CA TRP A 108 6.75 -6.80 6.32
C TRP A 108 6.46 -5.36 6.68
N ASP A 109 5.19 -5.04 6.87
CA ASP A 109 4.72 -3.75 7.35
C ASP A 109 5.57 -3.22 8.53
N LYS A 110 5.71 -4.06 9.57
CA LYS A 110 6.50 -3.77 10.77
C LYS A 110 8.03 -3.71 10.57
N LYS A 111 8.54 -4.16 9.42
CA LYS A 111 9.99 -4.42 9.19
C LYS A 111 10.58 -3.70 7.98
N ILE A 112 9.77 -3.20 7.07
CA ILE A 112 10.21 -2.57 5.83
C ILE A 112 9.71 -1.13 5.87
N SER A 113 10.63 -0.17 5.80
CA SER A 113 10.24 1.25 5.84
C SER A 113 9.35 1.64 4.66
N ASN A 114 8.40 2.55 4.91
CA ASN A 114 7.51 3.10 3.88
C ASN A 114 6.73 2.00 3.14
N ILE A 115 6.27 1.01 3.91
CA ILE A 115 5.25 0.05 3.53
C ILE A 115 4.11 0.20 4.54
N ASP A 116 2.89 0.03 4.05
CA ASP A 116 1.66 -0.08 4.83
C ASP A 116 0.83 -1.23 4.25
N VAL A 117 0.03 -1.88 5.07
CA VAL A 117 -0.88 -2.97 4.70
C VAL A 117 -2.25 -2.64 5.27
N VAL A 118 -3.21 -2.49 4.38
CA VAL A 118 -4.58 -2.09 4.73
C VAL A 118 -5.54 -3.19 4.31
N ASP A 119 -6.39 -3.62 5.23
CA ASP A 119 -7.45 -4.59 4.97
C ASP A 119 -8.66 -3.94 4.27
N ASP A 120 -9.74 -4.70 4.07
CA ASP A 120 -10.99 -4.13 3.56
C ASP A 120 -11.59 -3.11 4.55
N TYR A 121 -12.42 -2.20 4.04
CA TYR A 121 -13.00 -1.12 4.83
C TYR A 121 -13.68 -1.59 6.12
N ARG A 122 -14.37 -2.74 6.12
CA ARG A 122 -15.13 -3.20 7.28
C ARG A 122 -14.19 -3.66 8.38
N SER A 123 -13.21 -4.51 8.03
CA SER A 123 -12.21 -5.02 8.95
C SER A 123 -11.36 -3.90 9.52
N GLU A 124 -10.83 -3.03 8.65
CA GLU A 124 -10.03 -1.86 9.04
C GLU A 124 -10.78 -0.94 10.03
N ARG A 125 -12.06 -0.64 9.72
CA ARG A 125 -12.88 0.18 10.62
C ARG A 125 -13.08 -0.48 11.98
N GLU A 126 -13.31 -1.79 12.00
CA GLU A 126 -13.48 -2.53 13.25
C GLU A 126 -12.21 -2.50 14.10
N GLU A 127 -11.03 -2.63 13.49
CA GLU A 127 -9.74 -2.54 14.18
C GLU A 127 -9.48 -1.16 14.76
N ILE A 128 -9.67 -0.10 13.97
CA ILE A 128 -9.59 1.28 14.45
C ILE A 128 -10.58 1.51 15.60
N GLN A 129 -11.82 1.03 15.50
CA GLN A 129 -12.81 1.19 16.55
C GLN A 129 -12.51 0.38 17.81
N LYS A 130 -11.80 -0.76 17.71
CA LYS A 130 -11.31 -1.51 18.87
C LYS A 130 -10.30 -0.67 19.67
N VAL A 131 -9.44 0.10 19.01
CA VAL A 131 -8.42 0.93 19.67
C VAL A 131 -8.94 2.31 20.08
N GLN A 132 -9.56 3.03 19.16
CA GLN A 132 -10.05 4.40 19.37
C GLN A 132 -11.37 4.46 20.15
N GLY A 133 -12.17 3.39 20.08
CA GLY A 133 -13.49 3.28 20.69
C GLY A 133 -14.62 3.27 19.66
N LYS A 134 -15.72 2.59 20.00
CA LYS A 134 -16.87 2.31 19.10
C LYS A 134 -17.54 3.53 18.45
N LYS A 135 -17.33 4.74 19.01
CA LYS A 135 -17.90 6.00 18.50
C LYS A 135 -16.90 6.81 17.68
N PHE A 136 -15.68 6.32 17.48
CA PHE A 136 -14.68 7.00 16.69
C PHE A 136 -15.17 7.12 15.24
N PRO A 137 -15.20 8.33 14.66
CA PRO A 137 -15.64 8.52 13.29
C PRO A 137 -14.57 7.99 12.33
N PHE A 138 -14.95 7.00 11.53
CA PHE A 138 -14.11 6.46 10.46
C PHE A 138 -14.98 6.07 9.27
N SER A 139 -15.08 7.00 8.34
CA SER A 139 -15.86 6.88 7.11
C SER A 139 -15.09 6.13 6.02
N PHE A 140 -15.78 5.82 4.93
CA PHE A 140 -15.12 5.28 3.74
C PHE A 140 -14.13 6.28 3.12
N GLY A 141 -14.39 7.60 3.26
CA GLY A 141 -13.44 8.63 2.83
C GLY A 141 -12.14 8.56 3.65
N ASP A 142 -12.25 8.40 4.97
CA ASP A 142 -11.09 8.26 5.86
C ASP A 142 -10.28 7.00 5.53
N TYR A 143 -10.96 5.91 5.17
CA TYR A 143 -10.34 4.69 4.67
C TYR A 143 -9.53 4.90 3.38
N VAL A 144 -10.11 5.59 2.39
CA VAL A 144 -9.38 5.95 1.17
C VAL A 144 -8.16 6.81 1.48
N VAL A 145 -8.27 7.76 2.42
CA VAL A 145 -7.12 8.56 2.86
C VAL A 145 -6.07 7.69 3.54
N LYS A 146 -6.46 6.73 4.41
CA LYS A 146 -5.52 5.79 5.04
C LYS A 146 -4.75 5.00 3.98
N ILE A 147 -5.41 4.42 2.99
CA ILE A 147 -4.74 3.72 1.86
C ILE A 147 -3.68 4.60 1.19
N LEU A 148 -3.98 5.89 0.99
CA LEU A 148 -3.08 6.81 0.31
C LEU A 148 -1.92 7.31 1.19
N MET A 149 -2.14 7.38 2.51
CA MET A 149 -1.26 8.09 3.43
C MET A 149 -0.52 7.19 4.41
N GLY A 150 -0.97 5.98 4.73
CA GLY A 150 -0.36 5.15 5.77
C GLY A 150 1.13 4.86 5.54
N ALA A 151 1.51 4.47 4.31
CA ALA A 151 2.92 4.26 3.95
C ALA A 151 3.79 5.56 3.95
N ILE A 152 3.15 6.73 4.06
CA ILE A 152 3.77 8.07 3.98
C ILE A 152 3.85 8.72 5.36
N ASP A 153 2.79 8.63 6.14
CA ASP A 153 2.58 9.34 7.40
C ASP A 153 2.13 8.37 8.51
N ASN A 154 2.96 8.31 9.54
CA ASN A 154 2.82 7.40 10.68
C ASN A 154 1.52 7.64 11.47
N TRP A 155 0.92 8.82 11.37
CA TRP A 155 -0.37 9.07 12.03
C TRP A 155 -1.47 8.18 11.47
N PHE A 156 -1.54 8.05 10.13
CA PHE A 156 -2.54 7.20 9.46
C PHE A 156 -2.24 5.71 9.65
N ASP A 157 -0.96 5.36 9.55
CA ASP A 157 -0.41 4.01 9.75
C ASP A 157 -0.82 3.41 11.11
N THR A 158 -0.76 4.20 12.18
CA THR A 158 -0.93 3.71 13.56
C THR A 158 -2.33 3.91 14.15
N LEU A 159 -3.33 4.27 13.33
CA LEU A 159 -4.71 4.52 13.80
C LEU A 159 -5.37 3.30 14.44
N ASP A 160 -5.00 2.11 14.02
CA ASP A 160 -5.46 0.81 14.52
C ASP A 160 -4.54 0.23 15.60
N GLU A 161 -3.41 0.87 15.89
CA GLU A 161 -2.45 0.41 16.91
C GLU A 161 -2.45 1.31 18.17
N HIS A 162 -2.68 2.61 18.00
CA HIS A 162 -2.49 3.62 19.05
C HIS A 162 -3.64 4.62 19.15
N ARG A 163 -4.12 4.87 20.37
CA ARG A 163 -5.13 5.90 20.60
C ARG A 163 -4.63 7.28 20.17
N VAL A 164 -5.44 7.98 19.40
CA VAL A 164 -5.18 9.37 19.03
C VAL A 164 -5.36 10.23 20.27
N ASN A 165 -4.29 10.90 20.70
CA ASN A 165 -4.38 11.89 21.77
C ASN A 165 -5.07 13.14 21.22
N SER A 166 -6.32 13.38 21.63
CA SER A 166 -7.15 14.53 21.25
C SER A 166 -6.55 15.92 21.53
N ASN A 167 -5.43 15.98 22.24
CA ASN A 167 -4.74 17.23 22.61
C ASN A 167 -3.57 17.59 21.68
N ILE A 168 -3.30 16.82 20.63
CA ILE A 168 -2.18 17.08 19.71
C ILE A 168 -2.76 17.23 18.30
N PRO A 169 -2.70 18.44 17.70
CA PRO A 169 -3.07 18.63 16.30
C PRO A 169 -2.26 17.67 15.41
N PRO A 170 -2.84 17.18 14.29
CA PRO A 170 -2.19 16.23 13.39
C PRO A 170 -0.79 16.68 12.93
N ASP A 171 -0.54 18.00 12.88
CA ASP A 171 0.76 18.60 12.54
C ASP A 171 1.94 18.28 13.48
N ARG A 172 1.75 17.67 14.66
CA ARG A 172 2.83 17.53 15.66
C ARG A 172 3.20 16.11 16.08
N LEU A 173 2.57 15.06 15.53
CA LEU A 173 2.95 13.67 15.84
C LEU A 173 4.15 13.18 14.99
N ALA A 174 4.49 13.86 13.89
CA ALA A 174 5.60 13.51 13.01
C ALA A 174 7.02 13.80 13.58
N HIS A 175 7.17 14.28 14.81
CA HIS A 175 8.46 14.76 15.35
C HIS A 175 8.97 14.07 16.62
N LYS A 176 8.36 12.96 17.04
CA LYS A 176 8.94 12.11 18.10
C LYS A 176 9.32 10.73 17.58
N GLY A 177 10.28 10.70 16.64
CA GLY A 177 10.95 9.45 16.25
C GLY A 177 11.49 9.49 14.83
N LYS A 178 12.81 9.72 14.69
CA LYS A 178 13.60 9.80 13.45
C LYS A 178 13.40 11.08 12.62
N LYS A 179 14.47 11.87 12.49
CA LYS A 179 14.58 12.98 11.53
C LYS A 179 14.23 12.47 10.13
N LYS A 180 13.10 12.89 9.57
CA LYS A 180 12.80 12.77 8.15
C LYS A 180 12.16 14.07 7.66
N ASN A 181 12.67 14.54 6.53
CA ASN A 181 12.40 15.85 5.96
C ASN A 181 10.92 16.00 5.57
N THR A 182 10.32 17.09 6.04
CA THR A 182 8.97 17.53 5.70
C THR A 182 8.85 17.80 4.21
N CYS A 183 7.72 17.39 3.63
CA CYS A 183 7.33 17.71 2.25
C CYS A 183 6.12 18.62 2.38
N SER A 184 6.28 19.90 2.05
CA SER A 184 5.16 20.84 1.96
C SER A 184 4.36 20.53 0.70
N ILE A 185 3.04 20.38 0.85
CA ILE A 185 2.10 20.38 -0.26
C ILE A 185 1.72 21.85 -0.49
N VAL A 186 1.96 22.34 -1.69
CA VAL A 186 1.40 23.60 -2.23
C VAL A 186 0.30 23.21 -3.19
#